data_AF-A0A131YNY1-F1
#
_entry.id   AF-A0A131YNY1-F1
#
_cell.length_a   1.000
_cell.length_b   1.000
_cell.length_c   1.000
_cell.angle_alpha   90.00
_cell.angle_beta   90.00
_cell.angle_gamma   90.00
#
_symmetry.space_group_name_H-M   'P 1'
#
loop_
_entity.id
_entity.type
_entity.pdbx_description
1 polymer ?
#
loop_
_entity_poly.entity_id
_entity_poly.type
_entity_poly.pdbx_seq_one_letter_code
_entity_poly.pdbx_strand_id
1 'polypeptide(L)'
;MLADTLQNSRTLCDLSFYPDDYKSAVLLVRKLSPSFSANYTLLSMRLSKRRELGADWFTVADVVRRNFSLVTRAAHFVAGTRHKYCAAAAELVHFNPGLVTKVQELASVDEGEAVLRIKNSLKSFSELDEFMRMAGVVKESVACHRRDDGQTQLVDLGRDCWLCIRQYLKVGDILDPQ
;
A
#
# COMPACT_ATOMS: atom_id res chain seq x y z
N MET A 1 -16.87 8.69 -17.65
CA MET A 1 -17.61 8.53 -16.38
C MET A 1 -17.14 7.30 -15.61
N LEU A 2 -17.51 6.06 -15.98
CA LEU A 2 -17.10 4.87 -15.19
C LEU A 2 -15.58 4.66 -15.11
N ALA A 3 -14.86 4.81 -16.23
CA ALA A 3 -13.40 4.68 -16.24
C ALA A 3 -12.73 5.71 -15.30
N ASP A 4 -13.20 6.96 -15.34
CA ASP A 4 -12.70 8.05 -14.50
C ASP A 4 -13.01 7.81 -13.01
N THR A 5 -14.21 7.28 -12.71
CA THR A 5 -14.58 6.87 -11.36
C THR A 5 -13.67 5.76 -10.86
N LEU A 6 -13.41 4.73 -11.67
CA LEU A 6 -12.53 3.63 -11.27
C LEU A 6 -11.10 4.11 -11.05
N GLN A 7 -10.57 4.94 -11.94
CA GLN A 7 -9.21 5.47 -11.84
C GLN A 7 -9.00 6.22 -10.52
N ASN A 8 -9.95 7.07 -10.13
CA ASN A 8 -9.81 7.99 -8.99
C ASN A 8 -10.45 7.48 -7.68
N SER A 9 -11.17 6.36 -7.72
CA SER A 9 -11.85 5.86 -6.54
C SER A 9 -10.86 5.39 -5.47
N ARG A 10 -11.15 5.80 -4.24
CA ARG A 10 -10.48 5.31 -3.01
C ARG A 10 -11.33 4.31 -2.24
N THR A 11 -12.49 3.91 -2.79
CA THR A 11 -13.47 3.05 -2.12
C THR A 11 -13.84 1.80 -2.92
N LEU A 12 -13.76 1.84 -4.24
CA LEU A 12 -14.11 0.71 -5.11
C LEU A 12 -12.98 -0.32 -5.14
N CYS A 13 -13.17 -1.42 -4.42
CA CYS A 13 -12.23 -2.55 -4.34
C CYS A 13 -12.58 -3.68 -5.32
N ASP A 14 -13.86 -3.80 -5.67
CA ASP A 14 -14.36 -4.85 -6.55
C ASP A 14 -15.27 -4.27 -7.62
N LEU A 15 -15.07 -4.71 -8.86
CA LEU A 15 -15.94 -4.38 -9.98
C LEU A 15 -16.36 -5.66 -10.70
N SER A 16 -17.66 -5.86 -10.84
CA SER A 16 -18.24 -6.83 -11.76
C SER A 16 -19.00 -6.07 -12.84
N PHE A 17 -18.57 -6.20 -14.10
CA PHE A 17 -19.15 -5.49 -15.23
C PHE A 17 -19.44 -6.47 -16.38
N TYR A 18 -20.72 -6.66 -16.65
CA TYR A 18 -21.25 -7.58 -17.65
C TYR A 18 -22.18 -6.82 -18.60
N PRO A 19 -21.63 -6.09 -19.58
CA PRO A 19 -22.47 -5.36 -20.52
C PRO A 19 -23.12 -6.33 -21.52
N ASP A 20 -24.34 -6.00 -21.96
CA ASP A 20 -25.04 -6.74 -23.00
C ASP A 20 -24.31 -6.66 -24.35
N ASP A 21 -23.67 -5.51 -24.62
CA ASP A 21 -22.81 -5.31 -25.79
C ASP A 21 -21.33 -5.41 -25.42
N TYR A 22 -20.61 -6.29 -26.13
CA TYR A 22 -19.17 -6.47 -26.00
C TYR A 22 -18.39 -5.18 -26.26
N LYS A 23 -18.87 -4.27 -27.13
CA LYS A 23 -18.18 -3.00 -27.39
C LYS A 23 -18.06 -2.13 -26.14
N SER A 24 -19.01 -2.22 -25.21
CA SER A 24 -18.93 -1.48 -23.94
C SER A 24 -17.78 -1.96 -23.05
N ALA A 25 -17.51 -3.27 -23.02
CA ALA A 25 -16.35 -3.82 -22.30
C ALA A 25 -15.04 -3.36 -22.94
N VAL A 26 -14.96 -3.41 -24.27
CA VAL A 26 -13.80 -2.90 -25.03
C VAL A 26 -13.55 -1.43 -24.73
N LEU A 27 -14.59 -0.59 -24.82
CA LEU A 27 -14.49 0.85 -24.58
C LEU A 27 -14.06 1.18 -23.16
N LEU A 28 -14.57 0.46 -22.16
CA LEU A 28 -14.17 0.64 -20.76
C LEU A 28 -12.68 0.33 -20.59
N VAL A 29 -12.23 -0.82 -21.08
CA VAL A 29 -10.84 -1.27 -20.91
C VAL A 29 -9.86 -0.39 -21.68
N ARG A 30 -10.19 0.04 -22.91
CA ARG A 30 -9.39 1.01 -23.67
C ARG A 30 -9.26 2.36 -22.97
N LYS A 31 -10.28 2.79 -22.24
CA LYS A 31 -10.22 4.04 -21.46
C LYS A 31 -9.41 3.90 -20.17
N LEU A 32 -9.43 2.72 -19.55
CA LEU A 32 -8.68 2.47 -18.32
C LEU A 32 -7.18 2.27 -18.59
N SER A 33 -6.83 1.43 -19.57
CA SER A 33 -5.46 0.99 -19.86
C SER A 33 -4.38 2.09 -19.76
N PRO A 34 -4.55 3.30 -20.34
CA PRO A 34 -3.50 4.32 -20.35
C PRO A 34 -3.15 4.91 -18.98
N SER A 35 -4.10 4.95 -18.05
CA SER A 35 -3.98 5.74 -16.80
C SER A 35 -4.29 4.95 -15.54
N PHE A 36 -4.69 3.67 -15.67
CA PHE A 36 -5.10 2.87 -14.52
C PHE A 36 -3.95 2.48 -13.58
N SER A 37 -2.69 2.63 -14.02
CA SER A 37 -1.50 2.34 -13.20
C SER A 37 -1.44 3.11 -11.87
N ALA A 38 -2.07 4.29 -11.80
CA ALA A 38 -2.16 5.10 -10.58
C ALA A 38 -3.22 4.58 -9.58
N ASN A 39 -4.08 3.63 -9.97
CA ASN A 39 -5.08 3.07 -9.08
C ASN A 39 -4.48 2.03 -8.12
N TYR A 40 -4.70 2.22 -6.82
CA TYR A 40 -4.26 1.29 -5.77
C TYR A 40 -5.41 0.67 -4.98
N THR A 41 -6.66 0.94 -5.41
CA THR A 41 -7.86 0.55 -4.67
C THR A 41 -8.46 -0.75 -5.21
N LEU A 42 -8.54 -0.91 -6.53
CA LEU A 42 -9.23 -2.05 -7.16
C LEU A 42 -8.41 -3.34 -6.97
N LEU A 43 -9.03 -4.33 -6.33
CA LEU A 43 -8.46 -5.65 -6.01
C LEU A 43 -9.02 -6.77 -6.89
N SER A 44 -10.22 -6.59 -7.43
CA SER A 44 -10.77 -7.55 -8.37
C SER A 44 -11.65 -6.87 -9.42
N MET A 45 -11.49 -7.32 -10.67
CA MET A 45 -12.27 -6.86 -11.80
C MET A 45 -12.74 -8.07 -12.60
N ARG A 46 -14.07 -8.21 -12.70
CA ARG A 46 -14.73 -9.28 -13.45
C ARG A 46 -15.40 -8.72 -14.69
N LEU A 47 -14.89 -9.17 -15.85
CA LEU A 47 -15.43 -8.89 -17.18
C LEU A 47 -15.76 -10.19 -17.91
N SER A 48 -16.75 -10.15 -18.79
CA SER A 48 -17.01 -11.18 -19.81
C SER A 48 -15.96 -11.09 -20.94
N LYS A 49 -15.72 -12.22 -21.63
CA LYS A 49 -14.90 -12.31 -22.86
C LYS A 49 -13.48 -11.71 -22.76
N ARG A 50 -12.83 -11.82 -21.60
CA ARG A 50 -11.51 -11.20 -21.31
C ARG A 50 -10.40 -11.50 -22.33
N ARG A 51 -10.41 -12.69 -22.92
CA ARG A 51 -9.39 -13.10 -23.92
C ARG A 51 -9.44 -12.25 -25.19
N GLU A 52 -10.61 -11.73 -25.53
CA GLU A 52 -10.83 -10.93 -26.74
C GLU A 52 -10.41 -9.46 -26.55
N LEU A 53 -10.17 -9.01 -25.31
CA LEU A 53 -9.83 -7.62 -24.97
C LEU A 53 -8.33 -7.31 -25.15
N GLY A 54 -7.50 -8.33 -25.38
CA GLY A 54 -6.10 -8.18 -25.77
C GLY A 54 -5.23 -7.40 -24.77
N ALA A 55 -4.25 -6.66 -25.30
CA ALA A 55 -3.21 -5.95 -24.54
C ALA A 55 -3.76 -4.99 -23.49
N ASP A 56 -4.82 -4.25 -23.80
CA ASP A 56 -5.41 -3.28 -22.86
C ASP A 56 -5.97 -3.96 -21.61
N TRP A 57 -6.54 -5.16 -21.75
CA TRP A 57 -6.97 -5.94 -20.59
C TRP A 57 -5.78 -6.44 -19.77
N PHE A 58 -4.67 -6.83 -20.40
CA PHE A 58 -3.48 -7.24 -19.66
C PHE A 58 -2.95 -6.12 -18.78
N THR A 59 -2.90 -4.88 -19.29
CA THR A 59 -2.51 -3.69 -18.51
C THR A 59 -3.41 -3.51 -17.28
N VAL A 60 -4.73 -3.54 -17.47
CA VAL A 60 -5.68 -3.40 -16.36
C VAL A 60 -5.57 -4.56 -15.37
N ALA A 61 -5.48 -5.79 -15.85
CA ALA A 61 -5.35 -6.99 -15.02
C ALA A 61 -4.03 -7.00 -14.22
N ASP A 62 -2.97 -6.43 -14.77
CA ASP A 62 -1.68 -6.31 -14.08
C ASP A 62 -1.76 -5.36 -12.89
N VAL A 63 -2.42 -4.21 -13.06
CA VAL A 63 -2.70 -3.28 -11.96
C VAL A 63 -3.50 -3.96 -10.85
N VAL A 64 -4.56 -4.69 -11.21
CA VAL A 64 -5.38 -5.42 -10.23
C VAL A 64 -4.55 -6.48 -9.48
N ARG A 65 -3.71 -7.24 -10.20
CA ARG A 65 -2.79 -8.22 -9.58
C ARG A 65 -1.77 -7.57 -8.65
N ARG A 66 -1.17 -6.45 -9.07
CA ARG A 66 -0.25 -5.65 -8.26
C ARG A 66 -0.93 -5.19 -6.96
N ASN A 67 -2.11 -4.59 -7.06
CA ASN A 67 -2.86 -4.09 -5.91
C ASN A 67 -3.20 -5.21 -4.92
N PHE A 68 -3.67 -6.35 -5.42
CA PHE A 68 -3.92 -7.53 -4.59
C PHE A 68 -2.65 -8.02 -3.87
N SER A 69 -1.52 -8.07 -4.57
CA SER A 69 -0.23 -8.44 -3.96
C SER A 69 0.21 -7.43 -2.90
N LEU A 70 0.00 -6.13 -3.11
CA LEU A 70 0.33 -5.08 -2.15
C LEU A 70 -0.53 -5.19 -0.89
N VAL A 71 -1.86 -5.34 -1.05
CA VAL A 71 -2.78 -5.50 0.10
C VAL A 71 -2.46 -6.78 0.88
N THR A 72 -2.14 -7.88 0.20
CA THR A 72 -1.75 -9.12 0.88
C THR A 72 -0.47 -8.94 1.71
N ARG A 73 0.55 -8.28 1.16
CA ARG A 73 1.80 -7.95 1.90
C ARG A 73 1.54 -7.01 3.07
N ALA A 74 0.71 -5.98 2.87
CA ALA A 74 0.29 -5.08 3.93
C ALA A 74 -0.42 -5.84 5.07
N ALA A 75 -1.30 -6.77 4.74
CA ALA A 75 -1.99 -7.59 5.73
C ALA A 75 -1.03 -8.51 6.49
N HIS A 76 -0.03 -9.09 5.83
CA HIS A 76 1.05 -9.82 6.52
C HIS A 76 1.84 -8.93 7.49
N PHE A 77 2.14 -7.68 7.11
CA PHE A 77 2.78 -6.73 8.02
C PHE A 77 1.95 -6.49 9.27
N VAL A 78 0.67 -6.22 9.10
CA VAL A 78 -0.29 -6.02 10.19
C VAL A 78 -0.42 -7.27 11.07
N ALA A 79 -0.33 -8.46 10.47
CA ALA A 79 -0.32 -9.73 11.19
C ALA A 79 1.00 -10.04 11.92
N GLY A 80 2.02 -9.19 11.79
CA GLY A 80 3.29 -9.28 12.53
C GLY A 80 4.54 -9.49 11.68
N THR A 81 4.42 -9.62 10.36
CA THR A 81 5.56 -9.82 9.44
C THR A 81 6.33 -8.51 9.25
N ARG A 82 7.50 -8.35 9.91
CA ARG A 82 8.23 -7.06 9.93
C ARG A 82 9.26 -6.86 8.81
N HIS A 83 9.08 -7.50 7.66
CA HIS A 83 9.98 -7.27 6.52
C HIS A 83 9.71 -5.92 5.86
N LYS A 84 10.79 -5.25 5.38
CA LYS A 84 10.75 -3.94 4.72
C LYS A 84 9.73 -3.88 3.58
N TYR A 85 9.66 -4.90 2.72
CA TYR A 85 8.73 -4.92 1.60
C TYR A 85 7.25 -5.01 2.04
N CYS A 86 6.94 -5.67 3.16
CA CYS A 86 5.59 -5.69 3.72
C CYS A 86 5.26 -4.35 4.38
N ALA A 87 6.23 -3.74 5.08
CA ALA A 87 6.08 -2.42 5.68
C ALA A 87 5.86 -1.34 4.60
N ALA A 88 6.62 -1.35 3.52
CA ALA A 88 6.44 -0.44 2.38
C ALA A 88 5.08 -0.63 1.70
N ALA A 89 4.63 -1.88 1.53
CA ALA A 89 3.29 -2.16 1.03
C ALA A 89 2.20 -1.62 1.98
N ALA A 90 2.34 -1.84 3.29
CA ALA A 90 1.41 -1.32 4.29
C ALA A 90 1.33 0.21 4.24
N GLU A 91 2.46 0.91 4.21
CA GLU A 91 2.48 2.37 4.06
C GLU A 91 1.78 2.83 2.78
N LEU A 92 1.97 2.11 1.66
CA LEU A 92 1.43 2.48 0.36
C LEU A 92 -0.09 2.26 0.24
N VAL A 93 -0.62 1.16 0.78
CA VAL A 93 -2.03 0.76 0.55
C VAL A 93 -2.89 0.71 1.82
N HIS A 94 -2.45 1.33 2.91
CA HIS A 94 -3.20 1.37 4.18
C HIS A 94 -4.63 1.92 4.07
N PHE A 95 -4.90 2.77 3.08
CA PHE A 95 -6.22 3.35 2.83
C PHE A 95 -7.16 2.40 2.08
N ASN A 96 -6.65 1.29 1.54
CA ASN A 96 -7.44 0.37 0.73
C ASN A 96 -8.46 -0.37 1.64
N PRO A 97 -9.78 -0.26 1.38
CA PRO A 97 -10.80 -0.90 2.21
C PRO A 97 -10.65 -2.43 2.30
N GLY A 98 -10.17 -3.09 1.25
CA GLY A 98 -9.97 -4.54 1.24
C GLY A 98 -8.85 -5.02 2.17
N LEU A 99 -8.04 -4.12 2.74
CA LEU A 99 -7.04 -4.48 3.73
C LEU A 99 -7.66 -5.07 4.99
N VAL A 100 -8.80 -4.53 5.45
CA VAL A 100 -9.49 -5.02 6.65
C VAL A 100 -9.89 -6.48 6.47
N THR A 101 -10.59 -6.80 5.38
CA THR A 101 -10.98 -8.16 5.03
C THR A 101 -9.77 -9.10 4.94
N LYS A 102 -8.67 -8.63 4.33
CA LYS A 102 -7.46 -9.45 4.21
C LYS A 102 -6.78 -9.73 5.55
N VAL A 103 -6.82 -8.77 6.49
CA VAL A 103 -6.31 -8.96 7.85
C VAL A 103 -7.21 -9.93 8.63
N GLN A 104 -8.54 -9.83 8.50
CA GLN A 104 -9.47 -10.79 9.12
C GLN A 104 -9.19 -12.22 8.65
N GLU A 105 -9.01 -12.43 7.35
CA GLU A 105 -8.69 -13.74 6.76
C GLU A 105 -7.35 -14.28 7.29
N LEU A 106 -6.28 -13.48 7.24
CA LEU A 106 -4.92 -13.94 7.58
C LEU A 106 -4.72 -14.14 9.08
N ALA A 107 -5.30 -13.28 9.91
CA ALA A 107 -5.13 -13.32 11.36
C ALA A 107 -6.27 -14.04 12.07
N SER A 108 -7.33 -14.46 11.36
CA SER A 108 -8.54 -15.09 11.91
C SER A 108 -9.17 -14.25 13.04
N VAL A 109 -9.39 -12.96 12.77
CA VAL A 109 -9.96 -11.99 13.72
C VAL A 109 -11.21 -11.32 13.17
N ASP A 110 -12.02 -10.72 14.04
CA ASP A 110 -13.15 -9.89 13.63
C ASP A 110 -12.71 -8.54 13.05
N GLU A 111 -13.67 -7.80 12.50
CA GLU A 111 -13.43 -6.52 11.82
C GLU A 111 -12.85 -5.45 12.77
N GLY A 112 -13.36 -5.38 14.00
CA GLY A 112 -12.94 -4.37 14.97
C GLY A 112 -11.49 -4.58 15.37
N GLU A 113 -11.11 -5.83 15.64
CA GLU A 113 -9.73 -6.21 15.92
C GLU A 113 -8.81 -6.00 14.72
N ALA A 114 -9.27 -6.32 13.49
CA ALA A 114 -8.50 -6.05 12.27
C ALA A 114 -8.21 -4.54 12.11
N VAL A 115 -9.22 -3.68 12.29
CA VAL A 115 -9.05 -2.22 12.22
C VAL A 115 -8.09 -1.72 13.31
N LEU A 116 -8.19 -2.24 14.53
CA LEU A 116 -7.29 -1.89 15.62
C LEU A 116 -5.84 -2.26 15.30
N ARG A 117 -5.60 -3.48 14.78
CA ARG A 117 -4.27 -3.93 14.35
C ARG A 117 -3.69 -3.08 13.24
N ILE A 118 -4.50 -2.70 12.24
CA ILE A 118 -4.08 -1.77 11.18
C ILE A 118 -3.64 -0.44 11.80
N LYS A 119 -4.47 0.17 12.65
CA LYS A 119 -4.14 1.45 13.31
C LYS A 119 -2.85 1.38 14.13
N ASN A 120 -2.68 0.33 14.94
CA ASN A 120 -1.48 0.14 15.76
C ASN A 120 -0.23 -0.07 14.89
N SER A 121 -0.35 -0.84 13.81
CA SER A 121 0.74 -1.06 12.88
C SER A 121 1.14 0.23 12.17
N LEU A 122 0.18 1.08 11.79
CA LEU A 122 0.47 2.38 11.18
C LEU A 122 1.12 3.36 12.16
N LYS A 123 0.74 3.32 13.43
CA LYS A 123 1.36 4.13 14.48
C LYS A 123 2.86 3.86 14.59
N SER A 124 3.31 2.63 14.32
CA SER A 124 4.74 2.30 14.36
C SER A 124 5.59 3.03 13.32
N PHE A 125 4.98 3.58 12.27
CA PHE A 125 5.71 4.43 11.32
C PHE A 125 6.03 5.83 11.86
N SER A 126 5.36 6.25 12.93
CA SER A 126 5.54 7.57 13.55
C SER A 126 6.71 7.63 14.53
N GLU A 127 7.22 6.49 14.98
CA GLU A 127 8.30 6.41 15.96
C GLU A 127 9.63 6.17 15.22
N LEU A 128 10.65 6.98 15.52
CA LEU A 128 11.93 7.00 14.79
C LEU A 128 12.60 5.63 14.76
N ASP A 129 12.76 5.00 15.92
CA ASP A 129 13.44 3.70 16.04
C ASP A 129 12.68 2.60 15.30
N GLU A 130 11.35 2.56 15.45
CA GLU A 130 10.54 1.57 14.77
C GLU A 130 10.59 1.74 13.26
N PHE A 131 10.48 2.97 12.76
CA PHE A 131 10.61 3.26 11.34
C PHE A 131 11.97 2.83 10.80
N MET A 132 13.06 3.25 11.45
CA MET A 132 14.42 2.95 10.98
C MET A 132 14.71 1.44 10.98
N ARG A 133 14.18 0.71 11.97
CA ARG A 133 14.26 -0.75 12.02
C ARG A 133 13.45 -1.41 10.91
N MET A 134 12.21 -0.98 10.67
CA MET A 134 11.37 -1.50 9.58
C MET A 134 11.95 -1.21 8.19
N ALA A 135 12.62 -0.07 8.04
CA ALA A 135 13.31 0.29 6.82
C ALA A 135 14.67 -0.42 6.64
N GLY A 136 15.15 -1.14 7.64
CA GLY A 136 16.42 -1.86 7.62
C GLY A 136 17.66 -0.96 7.78
N VAL A 137 17.49 0.28 8.27
CA VAL A 137 18.59 1.23 8.51
C VAL A 137 19.36 0.84 9.78
N VAL A 138 18.63 0.43 10.82
CA VAL A 138 19.20 0.00 12.11
C VAL A 138 18.65 -1.36 12.49
N LYS A 139 19.38 -2.09 13.35
CA LYS A 139 18.93 -3.38 13.88
C LYS A 139 17.98 -3.21 15.06
N GLU A 140 18.34 -2.35 16.02
CA GLU A 140 17.61 -2.19 17.29
C GLU A 140 17.04 -0.78 17.43
N SER A 141 17.90 0.23 17.51
CA SER A 141 17.51 1.64 17.68
C SER A 141 18.52 2.59 17.02
N VAL A 142 18.11 3.84 16.84
CA VAL A 142 18.96 4.92 16.39
C VAL A 142 19.83 5.38 17.56
N ALA A 143 21.14 5.30 17.39
CA ALA A 143 22.11 5.86 18.30
C ALA A 143 23.09 6.73 17.52
N CYS A 144 23.46 7.87 18.08
CA CYS A 144 24.49 8.72 17.52
C CYS A 144 25.76 8.65 18.37
N HIS A 145 26.93 8.73 17.71
CA HIS A 145 28.18 8.92 18.42
C HIS A 145 28.18 10.26 19.14
N ARG A 146 28.71 10.27 20.38
CA ARG A 146 28.88 11.48 21.17
C ARG A 146 29.72 12.49 20.40
N ARG A 147 29.28 13.75 20.40
CA ARG A 147 29.98 14.89 19.83
C ARG A 147 30.12 15.99 20.89
N ASP A 148 31.22 16.74 20.79
CA ASP A 148 31.51 17.87 21.69
C ASP A 148 31.31 19.23 21.01
N ASP A 149 30.80 19.25 19.77
CA ASP A 149 30.58 20.48 18.98
C ASP A 149 29.21 21.13 19.22
N GLY A 150 28.38 20.54 20.10
CA GLY A 150 27.06 21.06 20.47
C GLY A 150 26.02 21.01 19.34
N GLN A 151 26.30 20.35 18.21
CA GLN A 151 25.36 20.25 17.11
C GLN A 151 24.28 19.19 17.37
N THR A 152 23.04 19.53 17.01
CA THR A 152 21.89 18.62 17.09
C THR A 152 22.10 17.43 16.16
N GLN A 153 21.91 16.22 16.70
CA GLN A 153 21.93 14.97 15.97
C GLN A 153 20.52 14.41 15.77
N LEU A 154 20.40 13.35 14.99
CA LEU A 154 19.11 12.73 14.70
C LEU A 154 18.39 12.25 15.98
N VAL A 155 19.15 11.75 16.96
CA VAL A 155 18.64 11.32 18.27
C VAL A 155 18.11 12.47 19.14
N ASP A 156 18.55 13.69 18.87
CA ASP A 156 18.13 14.89 19.60
C ASP A 156 16.85 15.49 19.02
N LEU A 157 16.37 14.98 17.88
CA LEU A 157 15.14 15.45 17.27
C LEU A 157 13.94 15.02 18.12
N GLY A 158 13.16 16.02 18.55
CA GLY A 158 11.85 15.78 19.13
C GLY A 158 10.91 15.10 18.13
N ARG A 159 9.87 14.45 18.67
CA ARG A 159 8.87 13.71 17.88
C ARG A 159 8.24 14.54 16.75
N ASP A 160 7.97 15.81 16.99
CA ASP A 160 7.34 16.69 15.98
C ASP A 160 8.28 16.98 14.81
N CYS A 161 9.57 17.20 15.08
CA CYS A 161 10.59 17.37 14.05
C CYS A 161 10.75 16.09 13.22
N TRP A 162 10.77 14.93 13.88
CA TRP A 162 10.80 13.64 13.20
C TRP A 162 9.57 13.44 12.30
N LEU A 163 8.37 13.73 12.81
CA LEU A 163 7.14 13.62 12.02
C LEU A 163 7.14 14.54 10.80
N CYS A 164 7.74 15.74 10.90
CA CYS A 164 7.92 16.63 9.75
C CYS A 164 8.81 16.01 8.68
N ILE A 165 9.96 15.43 9.06
CA ILE A 165 10.85 14.70 8.14
C ILE A 165 10.12 13.50 7.52
N ARG A 166 9.37 12.76 8.35
CA ARG A 166 8.67 11.53 7.97
C ARG A 166 7.62 11.73 6.86
N GLN A 167 7.10 12.94 6.71
CA GLN A 167 6.18 13.28 5.60
C GLN A 167 6.85 13.09 4.23
N TYR A 168 8.17 13.30 4.15
CA TYR A 168 8.96 13.24 2.92
C TYR A 168 9.72 11.94 2.73
N LEU A 169 9.83 11.09 3.75
CA LEU A 169 10.61 9.86 3.73
C LEU A 169 9.69 8.63 3.86
N LYS A 170 9.56 7.82 2.81
CA LYS A 170 8.81 6.55 2.83
C LYS A 170 9.75 5.37 3.06
N VAL A 171 9.21 4.27 3.59
CA VAL A 171 9.98 3.02 3.77
C VAL A 171 10.54 2.52 2.44
N GLY A 172 9.75 2.67 1.36
CA GLY A 172 10.14 2.27 0.01
C GLY A 172 11.24 3.13 -0.62
N ASP A 173 11.51 4.32 -0.09
CA ASP A 173 12.53 5.23 -0.62
C ASP A 173 13.94 4.88 -0.11
N ILE A 174 14.03 4.10 0.96
CA ILE A 174 15.29 3.70 1.58
C ILE A 174 15.87 2.55 0.75
N LEU A 175 17.10 2.69 0.30
CA LEU A 175 17.80 1.65 -0.46
C LEU A 175 18.24 0.50 0.44
N ASP A 176 18.34 -0.70 -0.12
CA ASP A 176 18.92 -1.84 0.60
C ASP A 176 20.45 -1.68 0.68
N PRO A 177 21.11 -2.19 1.72
CA PRO A 177 22.57 -2.20 1.81
C PRO A 177 23.15 -2.95 0.61
N GLN A 178 24.15 -2.37 -0.05
CA GLN A 178 24.91 -3.03 -1.12
C GLN A 178 25.87 -4.07 -0.54
#